data_AF-A0A1M7QNN4-F1
#
_entry.id   AF-A0A1M7QNN4-F1
#
_cell.length_a   1.000
_cell.length_b   1.000
_cell.length_c   1.000
_cell.angle_alpha   90.00
_cell.angle_beta   90.00
_cell.angle_gamma   90.00
#
_symmetry.space_group_name_H-M   'P 1'
#
loop_
_entity.id
_entity.type
_entity.pdbx_description
1 polymer ?
#
loop_
_entity_poly.entity_id
_entity_poly.type
_entity_poly.pdbx_seq_one_letter_code
_entity_poly.pdbx_strand_id
1 'polypeptide(L)'
;MATNKETANVEKIVIRPFLTPKQDKSAGADFTIPINPESYAQSYKVEAKDKATGGNQGSAPEYKFTAPEQLKLDFTLDNTGTIEGNILNGTEVKDQVEQLLNVVYKMQGEAHKPAILKIQWGLFTFDCILATLDINYVLFKPNGEPLRAKVSASFTQYVEPKKRVAKEDKHSPDLFRSVRVADGDTLPLLCYKSYGDPALYMQVAYYNELVSVRKLRTDDELGFPPVKNTGTQKTS
;
A
#
# COMPACT_ATOMS: atom_id res chain seq x y z
N MET A 1 -15.69 24.39 43.68
CA MET A 1 -15.44 23.24 42.80
C MET A 1 -14.44 23.68 41.75
N ALA A 2 -13.17 23.32 41.91
CA ALA A 2 -12.15 23.58 40.89
C ALA A 2 -12.32 22.52 39.82
N THR A 3 -12.79 22.92 38.64
CA THR A 3 -12.76 22.08 37.45
C THR A 3 -11.30 21.87 37.07
N ASN A 4 -10.77 20.69 37.38
CA ASN A 4 -9.53 20.20 36.80
C ASN A 4 -9.72 20.20 35.27
N LYS A 5 -9.20 21.24 34.60
CA LYS A 5 -8.85 21.14 33.19
C LYS A 5 -7.74 20.12 33.14
N GLU A 6 -8.11 18.88 32.87
CA GLU A 6 -7.21 17.90 32.29
C GLU A 6 -6.57 18.59 31.08
N THR A 7 -5.29 18.91 31.18
CA THR A 7 -4.48 19.31 30.04
C THR A 7 -4.42 18.09 29.12
N ALA A 8 -5.48 17.90 28.34
CA ALA A 8 -5.55 16.88 27.31
C ALA A 8 -4.37 17.14 26.38
N ASN A 9 -3.35 16.30 26.46
CA ASN A 9 -2.17 16.40 25.64
C ASN A 9 -2.59 15.97 24.23
N VAL A 10 -3.03 16.92 23.42
CA VAL A 10 -3.56 16.65 22.08
C VAL A 10 -2.42 16.16 21.20
N GLU A 11 -2.43 14.87 20.89
CA GLU A 11 -1.44 14.27 20.00
C GLU A 11 -1.53 14.92 18.60
N LYS A 12 -0.37 15.33 18.08
CA LYS A 12 -0.23 15.97 16.77
C LYS A 12 0.26 14.97 15.73
N ILE A 13 -0.04 15.25 14.47
CA ILE A 13 0.52 14.48 13.36
C ILE A 13 1.97 14.94 13.13
N VAL A 14 2.90 13.98 13.09
CA VAL A 14 4.32 14.21 12.81
C VAL A 14 4.72 13.47 11.55
N ILE A 15 5.38 14.16 10.63
CA ILE A 15 5.92 13.63 9.38
C ILE A 15 7.43 13.54 9.52
N ARG A 16 7.98 12.33 9.36
CA ARG A 16 9.40 12.05 9.56
C ARG A 16 10.06 11.50 8.30
N PRO A 17 11.17 12.08 7.83
CA PRO A 17 11.88 11.58 6.66
C PRO A 17 12.89 10.49 7.04
N PHE A 18 13.03 9.47 6.21
CA PHE A 18 13.95 8.34 6.35
C PHE A 18 14.64 8.04 5.01
N LEU A 19 15.90 7.63 5.04
CA LEU A 19 16.63 7.16 3.85
C LEU A 19 16.37 5.69 3.57
N THR A 20 16.11 4.90 4.61
CA THR A 20 15.82 3.47 4.50
C THR A 20 14.67 3.06 5.43
N PRO A 21 13.90 2.00 5.11
CA PRO A 21 12.71 1.62 5.87
C PRO A 21 13.00 1.14 7.31
N LYS A 22 14.21 0.64 7.56
CA LYS A 22 14.62 0.03 8.83
C LYS A 22 15.41 0.98 9.72
N GLN A 23 15.44 2.26 9.38
CA GLN A 23 16.19 3.25 10.13
C GLN A 23 15.37 3.70 11.34
N ASP A 24 16.00 3.72 12.52
CA ASP A 24 15.33 4.09 13.78
C ASP A 24 15.22 5.61 13.98
N LYS A 25 16.10 6.38 13.33
CA LYS A 25 16.17 7.83 13.45
C LYS A 25 15.81 8.52 12.15
N SER A 26 15.11 9.64 12.22
CA SER A 26 14.85 10.49 11.06
C SER A 26 16.17 10.90 10.38
N ALA A 27 16.15 10.95 9.05
CA ALA A 27 17.27 11.39 8.21
C ALA A 27 17.38 12.92 8.07
N GLY A 28 16.44 13.66 8.67
CA GLY A 28 16.40 15.11 8.69
C GLY A 28 15.47 15.62 9.77
N ALA A 29 15.12 16.90 9.68
CA ALA A 29 14.14 17.50 10.58
C ALA A 29 12.75 16.86 10.40
N ASP A 30 12.06 16.67 11.51
CA ASP A 30 10.65 16.27 11.52
C ASP A 30 9.77 17.50 11.25
N PHE A 31 8.63 17.30 10.59
CA PHE A 31 7.60 18.33 10.45
C PHE A 31 6.36 17.94 11.25
N THR A 32 5.98 18.76 12.23
CA THR A 32 4.74 18.56 12.99
C THR A 32 3.65 19.45 12.41
N ILE A 33 2.51 18.86 12.05
CA ILE A 33 1.38 19.62 11.53
C ILE A 33 0.88 20.55 12.64
N PRO A 34 0.82 21.88 12.40
CA PRO A 34 0.55 22.83 13.48
C PRO A 34 -0.86 22.71 14.06
N ILE A 35 -1.82 22.49 13.16
CA ILE A 35 -3.25 22.36 13.47
C ILE A 35 -3.68 20.99 13.00
N ASN A 36 -4.22 20.18 13.90
CA ASN A 36 -4.68 18.84 13.54
C ASN A 36 -5.76 18.94 12.46
N PRO A 37 -5.71 18.07 11.43
CA PRO A 37 -6.76 18.06 10.43
C PRO A 37 -8.07 17.59 11.06
N GLU A 38 -9.19 18.07 10.53
CA GLU A 38 -10.52 17.63 10.96
C GLU A 38 -10.80 16.17 10.57
N SER A 39 -10.15 15.71 9.49
CA SER A 39 -10.25 14.34 9.00
C SER A 39 -8.99 13.93 8.23
N TYR A 40 -8.81 12.62 8.07
CA TYR A 40 -7.92 12.04 7.08
C TYR A 40 -8.66 10.95 6.32
N ALA A 41 -8.21 10.62 5.12
CA ALA A 41 -8.78 9.56 4.31
C ALA A 41 -7.74 8.50 3.99
N GLN A 42 -8.06 7.23 4.23
CA GLN A 42 -7.24 6.09 3.85
C GLN A 42 -8.00 5.22 2.84
N SER A 43 -7.38 4.97 1.69
CA SER A 43 -7.99 4.27 0.57
C SER A 43 -7.30 2.93 0.34
N TYR A 44 -8.12 1.88 0.22
CA TYR A 44 -7.71 0.52 -0.07
C TYR A 44 -8.31 0.11 -1.42
N LYS A 45 -7.47 -0.39 -2.35
CA LYS A 45 -7.92 -0.76 -3.69
C LYS A 45 -7.48 -2.17 -4.04
N VAL A 46 -8.44 -2.97 -4.48
CA VAL A 46 -8.21 -4.29 -5.08
C VAL A 46 -8.54 -4.18 -6.56
N GLU A 47 -7.57 -4.50 -7.41
CA GLU A 47 -7.74 -4.56 -8.86
C GLU A 47 -8.17 -5.96 -9.25
N ALA A 48 -9.25 -6.05 -10.02
CA ALA A 48 -9.77 -7.29 -10.58
C ALA A 48 -9.86 -7.21 -12.09
N LYS A 49 -9.82 -8.36 -12.75
CA LYS A 49 -9.98 -8.52 -14.20
C LYS A 49 -11.37 -9.07 -14.47
N ASP A 50 -12.16 -8.31 -15.22
CA ASP A 50 -13.46 -8.77 -15.69
C ASP A 50 -13.26 -9.77 -16.84
N LYS A 51 -13.72 -11.00 -16.67
CA LYS A 51 -13.82 -11.98 -17.76
C LYS A 51 -15.13 -11.78 -18.50
N ALA A 52 -15.27 -10.72 -19.28
CA ALA A 52 -16.44 -10.57 -20.14
C ALA A 52 -16.36 -11.57 -21.30
N THR A 53 -16.97 -12.75 -21.16
CA THR A 53 -17.29 -13.64 -22.28
C THR A 53 -18.64 -13.20 -22.86
N GLY A 54 -18.68 -12.90 -24.16
CA GLY A 54 -19.89 -12.42 -24.83
C GLY A 54 -21.07 -13.38 -24.63
N GLY A 55 -22.21 -12.84 -24.19
CA GLY A 55 -23.49 -13.56 -24.11
C GLY A 55 -23.98 -13.98 -22.73
N ASN A 56 -23.16 -13.92 -21.67
CA ASN A 56 -23.60 -14.26 -20.31
C ASN A 56 -23.80 -13.01 -19.42
N GLN A 57 -24.92 -12.97 -18.69
CA GLN A 57 -25.10 -12.04 -17.58
C GLN A 57 -24.27 -12.52 -16.38
N GLY A 58 -23.29 -11.70 -15.98
CA GLY A 58 -22.46 -11.94 -14.80
C GLY A 58 -21.22 -12.78 -15.10
N SER A 59 -20.06 -12.12 -15.14
CA SER A 59 -18.77 -12.79 -15.02
C SER A 59 -18.22 -12.56 -13.62
N ALA A 60 -17.65 -13.61 -13.02
CA ALA A 60 -16.95 -13.47 -11.75
C ALA A 60 -15.61 -12.75 -11.98
N PRO A 61 -15.36 -11.61 -11.31
CA PRO A 61 -14.09 -10.90 -11.44
C PRO A 61 -12.93 -11.73 -10.88
N GLU A 62 -11.82 -11.78 -11.61
CA GLU A 62 -10.60 -12.48 -11.21
C GLU A 62 -9.65 -11.50 -10.50
N TYR A 63 -9.18 -11.83 -9.29
CA TYR A 63 -8.23 -10.98 -8.57
C TYR A 63 -6.94 -10.80 -9.36
N LYS A 64 -6.48 -9.55 -9.51
CA LYS A 64 -5.22 -9.21 -10.19
C LYS A 64 -4.14 -8.85 -9.18
N PHE A 65 -4.35 -7.78 -8.42
CA PHE A 65 -3.44 -7.37 -7.35
C PHE A 65 -4.14 -6.40 -6.37
N THR A 66 -3.56 -6.23 -5.19
CA THR A 66 -3.96 -5.19 -4.23
C THR A 66 -3.02 -4.01 -4.41
N ALA A 67 -3.56 -2.83 -4.74
CA ALA A 67 -2.76 -1.63 -4.90
C ALA A 67 -2.22 -1.15 -3.54
N PRO A 68 -1.08 -0.43 -3.51
CA PRO A 68 -0.60 0.19 -2.28
C PRO A 68 -1.67 1.12 -1.69
N GLU A 69 -1.79 1.10 -0.37
CA GLU A 69 -2.72 1.98 0.34
C GLU A 69 -2.38 3.45 0.06
N GLN A 70 -3.40 4.30 0.03
CA GLN A 70 -3.21 5.75 -0.10
C GLN A 70 -3.72 6.45 1.15
N LEU A 71 -2.98 7.45 1.62
CA LEU A 71 -3.37 8.31 2.73
C LEU A 71 -3.47 9.75 2.21
N LYS A 72 -4.61 10.40 2.43
CA LYS A 72 -4.82 11.82 2.14
C LYS A 72 -4.97 12.60 3.44
N LEU A 73 -4.19 13.67 3.56
CA LEU A 73 -4.22 14.63 4.66
C LEU A 73 -4.55 16.02 4.14
N ASP A 74 -5.66 16.58 4.63
CA ASP A 74 -6.08 17.95 4.36
C ASP A 74 -5.92 18.79 5.63
N PHE A 75 -4.99 19.73 5.64
CA PHE A 75 -4.67 20.55 6.82
C PHE A 75 -4.42 22.01 6.48
N THR A 76 -4.35 22.85 7.51
CA THR A 76 -4.16 24.30 7.35
C THR A 76 -2.88 24.76 8.03
N LEU A 77 -2.10 25.58 7.34
CA LEU A 77 -1.02 26.39 7.89
C LEU A 77 -1.55 27.81 8.10
N ASP A 78 -1.29 28.39 9.26
CA ASP A 78 -1.89 29.67 9.66
C ASP A 78 -0.92 30.51 10.49
N ASN A 79 -0.95 31.82 10.25
CA ASN A 79 -0.22 32.83 11.01
C ASN A 79 -1.12 34.03 11.37
N THR A 80 -2.41 33.80 11.60
CA THR A 80 -3.35 34.87 11.97
C THR A 80 -3.34 35.17 13.47
N GLY A 81 -2.78 34.29 14.29
CA GLY A 81 -2.80 34.40 15.75
C GLY A 81 -4.12 34.02 16.40
N THR A 82 -5.11 33.57 15.64
CA THR A 82 -6.48 33.34 16.14
C THR A 82 -6.80 31.89 16.51
N ILE A 83 -5.95 30.94 16.14
CA ILE A 83 -6.21 29.51 16.31
C ILE A 83 -5.49 29.00 17.56
N GLU A 84 -6.27 28.62 18.59
CA GLU A 84 -5.74 27.99 19.80
C GLU A 84 -5.07 26.65 19.47
N GLY A 85 -3.93 26.36 20.12
CA GLY A 85 -3.19 25.12 19.91
C GLY A 85 -2.41 25.03 18.58
N ASN A 86 -2.31 26.13 17.81
CA ASN A 86 -1.38 26.27 16.69
C ASN A 86 0.05 26.43 17.23
N ILE A 87 0.89 25.40 17.05
CA ILE A 87 2.26 25.37 17.55
C ILE A 87 3.26 26.18 16.71
N LEU A 88 2.88 26.65 15.52
CA LEU A 88 3.70 27.50 14.65
C LEU A 88 3.17 28.94 14.58
N ASN A 89 2.34 29.34 15.54
CA ASN A 89 1.84 30.70 15.62
C ASN A 89 3.00 31.71 15.72
N GLY A 90 2.99 32.75 14.89
CA GLY A 90 4.07 33.73 14.77
C GLY A 90 5.12 33.38 13.70
N THR A 91 5.13 32.16 13.17
CA THR A 91 5.97 31.79 12.01
C THR A 91 5.23 32.10 10.73
N GLU A 92 5.87 32.75 9.76
CA GLU A 92 5.24 33.09 8.49
C GLU A 92 4.79 31.84 7.72
N VAL A 93 3.62 31.92 7.08
CA VAL A 93 3.08 30.76 6.32
C VAL A 93 4.04 30.30 5.23
N LYS A 94 4.77 31.24 4.62
CA LYS A 94 5.81 30.93 3.64
C LYS A 94 6.90 30.02 4.23
N ASP A 95 7.38 30.33 5.42
CA ASP A 95 8.40 29.55 6.12
C ASP A 95 7.86 28.19 6.57
N GLN A 96 6.61 28.15 7.06
CA GLN A 96 5.94 26.89 7.39
C GLN A 96 5.83 25.97 6.17
N VAL A 97 5.48 26.52 5.01
CA VAL A 97 5.42 25.78 3.74
C VAL A 97 6.81 25.32 3.32
N GLU A 98 7.84 26.16 3.46
CA GLU A 98 9.21 25.76 3.11
C GLU A 98 9.71 24.64 4.02
N GLN A 99 9.44 24.68 5.32
CA GLN A 99 9.75 23.60 6.26
C GLN A 99 9.06 22.28 5.84
N LEU A 100 7.77 22.35 5.48
CA LEU A 100 7.05 21.18 4.97
C LEU A 100 7.72 20.64 3.71
N LEU A 101 7.96 21.49 2.71
CA LEU A 101 8.57 21.10 1.44
C LEU A 101 9.97 20.50 1.62
N ASN A 102 10.76 21.03 2.55
CA ASN A 102 12.08 20.48 2.88
C ASN A 102 12.02 19.02 3.37
N VAL A 103 10.94 18.66 4.06
CA VAL A 103 10.74 17.32 4.61
C VAL A 103 10.13 16.37 3.59
N VAL A 104 9.07 16.80 2.90
CA VAL A 104 8.26 15.89 2.06
C VAL A 104 8.63 15.87 0.59
N TYR A 105 9.22 16.96 0.07
CA TYR A 105 9.41 17.16 -1.37
C TYR A 105 10.88 17.30 -1.78
N LYS A 106 11.67 18.10 -1.07
CA LYS A 106 13.07 18.35 -1.45
C LYS A 106 13.89 17.05 -1.33
N MET A 107 14.68 16.76 -2.36
CA MET A 107 15.51 15.56 -2.42
C MET A 107 16.59 15.60 -1.34
N GLN A 108 16.61 14.59 -0.46
CA GLN A 108 17.68 14.45 0.51
C GLN A 108 18.94 13.87 -0.16
N GLY A 109 19.89 14.74 -0.53
CA GLY A 109 21.31 14.42 -0.77
C GLY A 109 21.63 13.18 -1.62
N GLU A 110 22.77 12.54 -1.35
CA GLU A 110 23.46 11.48 -2.13
C GLU A 110 22.58 10.35 -2.71
N ALA A 111 21.38 10.13 -2.19
CA ALA A 111 20.50 9.04 -2.61
C ALA A 111 19.76 9.27 -3.94
N HIS A 112 19.72 10.51 -4.47
CA HIS A 112 18.99 10.89 -5.70
C HIS A 112 17.54 10.38 -5.77
N LYS A 113 16.88 10.18 -4.62
CA LYS A 113 15.53 9.64 -4.51
C LYS A 113 14.73 10.45 -3.48
N PRO A 114 13.40 10.60 -3.66
CA PRO A 114 12.53 11.14 -2.62
C PRO A 114 12.68 10.33 -1.31
N ALA A 115 12.66 11.02 -0.17
CA ALA A 115 12.76 10.36 1.13
C ALA A 115 11.54 9.45 1.37
N ILE A 116 11.76 8.36 2.09
CA ILE A 116 10.67 7.55 2.63
C ILE A 116 10.14 8.32 3.84
N LEU A 117 8.84 8.55 3.90
CA LEU A 117 8.19 9.29 4.96
C LEU A 117 7.48 8.32 5.90
N LYS A 118 7.51 8.62 7.19
CA LYS A 118 6.64 7.99 8.19
C LYS A 118 5.73 9.06 8.76
N ILE A 119 4.43 8.89 8.56
CA ILE A 119 3.41 9.71 9.19
C ILE A 119 3.02 9.03 10.49
N GLN A 120 3.08 9.76 11.60
CA GLN A 120 2.69 9.26 12.92
C GLN A 120 1.62 10.15 13.54
N TRP A 121 0.57 9.55 14.07
CA TRP A 121 -0.44 10.21 14.88
C TRP A 121 -0.85 9.31 16.05
N GLY A 122 -0.32 9.60 17.25
CA GLY A 122 -0.46 8.68 18.37
C GLY A 122 0.16 7.32 18.07
N LEU A 123 -0.66 6.27 18.16
CA LEU A 123 -0.30 4.89 17.80
C LEU A 123 -0.39 4.60 16.29
N PHE A 124 -1.06 5.45 15.51
CA PHE A 124 -1.16 5.28 14.07
C PHE A 124 0.18 5.63 13.42
N THR A 125 0.69 4.72 12.58
CA THR A 125 1.90 4.93 11.78
C THR A 125 1.68 4.49 10.35
N PHE A 126 2.16 5.27 9.39
CA PHE A 126 2.05 4.98 7.96
C PHE A 126 3.36 5.28 7.23
N ASP A 127 4.00 4.23 6.71
CA ASP A 127 5.22 4.33 5.91
C ASP A 127 4.86 4.56 4.44
N CYS A 128 5.33 5.66 3.87
CA CYS A 128 4.86 6.14 2.58
C CYS A 128 5.90 6.96 1.81
N ILE A 129 5.55 7.28 0.56
CA ILE A 129 6.19 8.32 -0.23
C ILE A 129 5.16 9.38 -0.59
N LEU A 130 5.59 10.62 -0.78
CA LEU A 130 4.72 11.68 -1.27
C LEU A 130 4.26 11.36 -2.70
N ALA A 131 2.95 11.37 -2.94
CA ALA A 131 2.35 11.21 -4.26
C ALA A 131 2.01 12.57 -4.87
N THR A 132 1.25 13.40 -4.14
CA THR A 132 0.89 14.76 -4.55
C THR A 132 0.89 15.70 -3.36
N LEU A 133 1.20 16.97 -3.61
CA LEU A 133 1.11 18.04 -2.61
C LEU A 133 0.57 19.30 -3.28
N ASP A 134 -0.63 19.70 -2.87
CA ASP A 134 -1.30 20.88 -3.36
C ASP A 134 -1.39 21.92 -2.24
N ILE A 135 -0.90 23.14 -2.49
CA ILE A 135 -0.88 24.23 -1.51
C ILE A 135 -1.70 25.39 -2.08
N ASN A 136 -2.83 25.68 -1.44
CA ASN A 136 -3.72 26.78 -1.79
C ASN A 136 -3.55 27.91 -0.77
N TYR A 137 -2.87 28.99 -1.18
CA TYR A 137 -2.68 30.17 -0.35
C TYR A 137 -3.95 31.01 -0.30
N VAL A 138 -4.39 31.34 0.91
CA VAL A 138 -5.63 32.07 1.17
C VAL A 138 -5.40 33.08 2.28
N LEU A 139 -6.20 34.16 2.31
CA LEU A 139 -6.09 35.25 3.29
C LEU A 139 -4.69 35.92 3.26
N PHE A 140 -4.64 37.17 2.84
CA PHE A 140 -3.38 37.87 2.61
C PHE A 140 -3.30 39.15 3.44
N LYS A 141 -2.08 39.51 3.87
CA LYS A 141 -1.78 40.84 4.37
C LYS A 141 -1.90 41.86 3.21
N PRO A 142 -2.06 43.16 3.52
CA PRO A 142 -2.07 44.21 2.49
C PRO A 142 -0.80 44.27 1.62
N ASN A 143 0.34 43.77 2.12
CA ASN A 143 1.60 43.67 1.38
C ASN A 143 1.67 42.44 0.44
N GLY A 144 0.64 41.59 0.40
CA GLY A 144 0.56 40.39 -0.45
C GLY A 144 1.10 39.10 0.18
N GLU A 145 1.61 39.13 1.42
CA GLU A 145 2.05 37.92 2.11
C GLU A 145 0.86 37.06 2.56
N PRO A 146 0.90 35.72 2.35
CA PRO A 146 -0.16 34.84 2.82
C PRO A 146 -0.13 34.69 4.34
N LEU A 147 -1.31 34.80 4.95
CA LEU A 147 -1.56 34.53 6.37
C LEU A 147 -2.11 33.12 6.61
N ARG A 148 -2.60 32.45 5.57
CA ARG A 148 -3.10 31.08 5.65
C ARG A 148 -2.79 30.30 4.36
N ALA A 149 -2.60 28.99 4.48
CA ALA A 149 -2.53 28.09 3.34
C ALA A 149 -3.28 26.79 3.67
N LYS A 150 -4.11 26.33 2.74
CA LYS A 150 -4.74 25.01 2.79
C LYS A 150 -3.84 24.03 2.05
N VAL A 151 -3.43 22.97 2.72
CA VAL A 151 -2.54 21.94 2.17
C VAL A 151 -3.31 20.65 2.01
N SER A 152 -3.28 20.07 0.81
CA SER A 152 -3.81 18.75 0.49
C SER A 152 -2.63 17.87 0.07
N ALA A 153 -2.24 16.93 0.93
CA ALA A 153 -1.14 16.02 0.69
C ALA A 153 -1.65 14.59 0.53
N SER A 154 -1.28 13.94 -0.58
CA SER A 154 -1.55 12.53 -0.82
C SER A 154 -0.27 11.72 -0.76
N PHE A 155 -0.35 10.59 -0.08
CA PHE A 155 0.78 9.70 0.17
C PHE A 155 0.43 8.29 -0.30
N THR A 156 1.41 7.62 -0.91
CA THR A 156 1.29 6.21 -1.32
C THR A 156 2.13 5.35 -0.40
N GLN A 157 1.56 4.26 0.09
CA GLN A 157 2.23 3.31 0.96
C GLN A 157 3.54 2.83 0.34
N TYR A 158 4.60 2.86 1.14
CA TYR A 158 5.89 2.36 0.73
C TYR A 158 5.96 0.85 0.99
N VAL A 159 6.16 0.07 -0.07
CA VAL A 159 6.37 -1.38 0.02
C VAL A 159 7.77 -1.72 -0.49
N GLU A 160 8.57 -2.38 0.35
CA GLU A 160 9.93 -2.79 -0.01
C GLU A 160 9.90 -3.73 -1.24
N PRO A 161 10.70 -3.47 -2.31
CA PRO A 161 10.63 -4.25 -3.55
C PRO A 161 10.80 -5.76 -3.36
N LYS A 162 11.67 -6.20 -2.44
CA LYS A 162 11.87 -7.63 -2.12
C LYS A 162 10.62 -8.27 -1.51
N LYS A 163 9.86 -7.53 -0.71
CA LYS A 163 8.59 -7.98 -0.12
C LYS A 163 7.46 -7.96 -1.15
N ARG A 164 7.50 -7.05 -2.13
CA ARG A 164 6.54 -7.00 -3.24
C ARG A 164 6.65 -8.25 -4.12
N VAL A 165 7.86 -8.58 -4.59
CA VAL A 165 8.11 -9.77 -5.42
C VAL A 165 7.70 -11.05 -4.70
N ALA A 166 8.10 -11.24 -3.44
CA ALA A 166 7.70 -12.42 -2.66
C ALA A 166 6.19 -12.51 -2.36
N LYS A 167 5.43 -11.41 -2.44
CA LYS A 167 3.97 -11.40 -2.27
C LYS A 167 3.27 -11.65 -3.61
N GLU A 168 3.78 -11.09 -4.70
CA GLU A 168 3.30 -11.34 -6.07
C GLU A 168 3.58 -12.78 -6.51
N ASP A 169 4.76 -13.32 -6.22
CA ASP A 169 5.17 -14.71 -6.52
C ASP A 169 4.29 -15.76 -5.83
N LYS A 170 3.68 -15.43 -4.69
CA LYS A 170 2.77 -16.34 -3.96
C LYS A 170 1.38 -16.45 -4.59
N HIS A 171 1.01 -15.51 -5.47
CA HIS A 171 -0.34 -15.43 -6.04
C HIS A 171 -0.41 -15.80 -7.52
N SER A 172 0.74 -16.07 -8.16
CA SER A 172 0.78 -16.52 -9.55
C SER A 172 0.73 -18.05 -9.66
N PRO A 173 -0.23 -18.62 -10.42
CA PRO A 173 -0.26 -20.05 -10.79
C PRO A 173 0.96 -20.50 -11.62
N ASP A 174 1.83 -19.57 -12.00
CA ASP A 174 3.02 -19.79 -12.84
C ASP A 174 4.23 -20.37 -12.08
N LEU A 175 4.14 -20.55 -10.77
CA LEU A 175 5.20 -21.21 -10.02
C LEU A 175 5.00 -22.73 -10.03
N PHE A 176 6.00 -23.46 -10.54
CA PHE A 176 6.12 -24.89 -10.35
C PHE A 176 5.98 -25.23 -8.87
N ARG A 177 4.98 -26.04 -8.53
CA ARG A 177 4.71 -26.45 -7.14
C ARG A 177 5.00 -27.93 -6.98
N SER A 178 5.80 -28.33 -6.00
CA SER A 178 5.85 -29.73 -5.59
C SER A 178 4.90 -29.99 -4.43
N VAL A 179 4.19 -31.12 -4.47
CA VAL A 179 3.28 -31.56 -3.41
C VAL A 179 3.61 -33.00 -3.05
N ARG A 180 3.83 -33.25 -1.76
CA ARG A 180 4.00 -34.59 -1.20
C ARG A 180 2.64 -35.24 -0.99
N VAL A 181 2.46 -36.44 -1.52
CA VAL A 181 1.20 -37.20 -1.42
C VAL A 181 0.99 -37.69 0.01
N ALA A 182 -0.11 -37.29 0.64
CA ALA A 182 -0.56 -37.86 1.90
C ALA A 182 -1.49 -39.06 1.67
N ASP A 183 -1.66 -39.90 2.69
CA ASP A 183 -2.59 -41.02 2.64
C ASP A 183 -4.03 -40.52 2.39
N GLY A 184 -4.71 -41.09 1.40
CA GLY A 184 -6.04 -40.68 0.98
C GLY A 184 -6.11 -39.50 0.00
N ASP A 185 -4.99 -38.87 -0.38
CA ASP A 185 -4.99 -37.89 -1.47
C ASP A 185 -5.20 -38.59 -2.82
N THR A 186 -5.93 -37.92 -3.72
CA THR A 186 -6.11 -38.34 -5.10
C THR A 186 -5.56 -37.29 -6.04
N LEU A 187 -5.10 -37.69 -7.23
CA LEU A 187 -4.51 -36.76 -8.18
C LEU A 187 -5.47 -35.63 -8.59
N PRO A 188 -6.78 -35.88 -8.85
CA PRO A 188 -7.74 -34.81 -9.11
C PRO A 188 -7.91 -33.86 -7.92
N LEU A 189 -7.89 -34.36 -6.68
CA LEU A 189 -7.96 -33.53 -5.48
C LEU A 189 -6.73 -32.63 -5.34
N LEU A 190 -5.54 -33.17 -5.60
CA LEU A 190 -4.30 -32.39 -5.61
C LEU A 190 -4.29 -31.36 -6.74
N CYS A 191 -4.84 -31.67 -7.91
CA CYS A 191 -4.99 -30.73 -9.02
C CYS A 191 -5.98 -29.60 -8.69
N TYR A 192 -7.10 -29.93 -8.04
CA TYR A 192 -8.03 -28.91 -7.55
C TYR A 192 -7.37 -27.99 -6.51
N LYS A 193 -6.60 -28.55 -5.57
CA LYS A 193 -5.85 -27.78 -4.57
C LYS A 193 -4.73 -26.91 -5.18
N SER A 194 -4.14 -27.32 -6.30
CA SER A 194 -3.02 -26.61 -6.95
C SER A 194 -3.45 -25.62 -8.03
N TYR A 195 -4.49 -25.93 -8.82
CA TYR A 195 -4.92 -25.12 -9.97
C TYR A 195 -6.39 -24.66 -9.92
N GLY A 196 -7.18 -25.16 -8.96
CA GLY A 196 -8.63 -24.92 -8.92
C GLY A 196 -9.44 -25.74 -9.92
N ASP A 197 -8.80 -26.55 -10.77
CA ASP A 197 -9.44 -27.41 -11.76
C ASP A 197 -8.98 -28.88 -11.60
N PRO A 198 -9.88 -29.80 -11.20
CA PRO A 198 -9.54 -31.21 -11.06
C PRO A 198 -9.27 -31.90 -12.40
N ALA A 199 -9.73 -31.35 -13.53
CA ALA A 199 -9.61 -31.96 -14.87
C ALA A 199 -8.16 -31.98 -15.40
N LEU A 200 -7.27 -31.19 -14.80
CA LEU A 200 -5.86 -31.10 -15.18
C LEU A 200 -5.02 -32.31 -14.72
N TYR A 201 -5.61 -33.26 -13.99
CA TYR A 201 -4.94 -34.44 -13.47
C TYR A 201 -4.20 -35.27 -14.53
N MET A 202 -4.69 -35.31 -15.77
CA MET A 202 -4.02 -36.04 -16.85
C MET A 202 -2.71 -35.38 -17.28
N GLN A 203 -2.66 -34.05 -17.29
CA GLN A 203 -1.46 -33.30 -17.65
C GLN A 203 -0.39 -33.44 -16.55
N VAL A 204 -0.82 -33.40 -15.29
CA VAL A 204 0.05 -33.64 -14.14
C VAL A 204 0.54 -35.09 -14.11
N ALA A 205 -0.32 -36.06 -14.40
CA ALA A 205 0.06 -37.47 -14.47
C ALA A 205 1.14 -37.72 -15.53
N TYR A 206 0.97 -37.11 -16.70
CA TYR A 206 1.95 -37.18 -17.78
C TYR A 206 3.29 -36.55 -17.38
N TYR A 207 3.25 -35.37 -16.76
CA TYR A 207 4.46 -34.68 -16.31
C TYR A 207 5.25 -35.46 -15.23
N ASN A 208 4.55 -36.13 -14.32
CA ASN A 208 5.16 -36.92 -13.25
C ASN A 208 5.39 -38.40 -13.61
N GLU A 209 5.23 -38.75 -14.89
CA GLU A 209 5.40 -40.12 -15.41
C GLU A 209 4.61 -41.17 -14.61
N LEU A 210 3.40 -40.81 -14.14
CA LEU A 210 2.59 -41.68 -13.31
C LEU A 210 1.99 -42.82 -14.15
N VAL A 211 2.36 -44.05 -13.79
CA VAL A 211 1.82 -45.28 -14.41
C VAL A 211 0.32 -45.46 -14.10
N SER A 212 -0.15 -44.95 -12.96
CA SER A 212 -1.56 -45.00 -12.60
C SER A 212 -2.00 -43.77 -11.82
N VAL A 213 -3.02 -43.07 -12.35
CA VAL A 213 -3.66 -41.93 -11.67
C VAL A 213 -4.57 -42.32 -10.50
N ARG A 214 -4.89 -43.62 -10.38
CA ARG A 214 -5.79 -44.15 -9.33
C ARG A 214 -5.04 -44.59 -8.08
N LYS A 215 -3.72 -44.77 -8.16
CA LYS A 215 -2.87 -45.26 -7.08
C LYS A 215 -1.66 -44.36 -6.97
N LEU A 216 -1.79 -43.29 -6.19
CA LEU A 216 -0.63 -42.51 -5.76
C LEU A 216 0.02 -43.23 -4.59
N ARG A 217 1.36 -43.30 -4.56
CA ARG A 217 2.05 -43.82 -3.38
C ARG A 217 2.19 -42.68 -2.37
N THR A 218 1.86 -42.98 -1.12
CA THR A 218 2.10 -42.08 0.00
C THR A 218 3.58 -41.72 0.04
N ASP A 219 3.88 -40.45 0.31
CA ASP A 219 5.21 -39.84 0.29
C ASP A 219 5.85 -39.58 -1.07
N ASP A 220 5.19 -39.90 -2.19
CA ASP A 220 5.66 -39.46 -3.51
C ASP A 220 5.61 -37.92 -3.59
N GLU A 221 6.65 -37.31 -4.15
CA GLU A 221 6.69 -35.87 -4.46
C GLU A 221 6.26 -35.66 -5.91
N LEU A 222 5.11 -35.02 -6.11
CA LEU A 222 4.56 -34.73 -7.43
C LEU A 222 4.80 -33.27 -7.79
N GLY A 223 5.39 -33.03 -8.96
CA GLY A 223 5.56 -31.73 -9.58
C GLY A 223 4.30 -31.28 -10.32
N PHE A 224 3.83 -30.08 -10.03
CA PHE A 224 2.70 -29.43 -10.68
C PHE A 224 3.26 -28.33 -11.58
N PRO A 225 3.43 -28.58 -12.90
CA PRO A 225 3.97 -27.60 -13.83
C PRO A 225 2.98 -26.45 -14.08
N PRO A 226 3.43 -25.26 -14.49
CA PRO A 226 2.52 -24.18 -14.86
C PRO A 226 1.67 -24.59 -16.06
N VAL A 227 0.35 -24.60 -15.88
CA VAL A 227 -0.58 -24.86 -16.97
C VAL A 227 -0.76 -23.57 -17.76
N LYS A 228 -0.24 -23.53 -18.99
CA LYS A 228 -0.61 -22.46 -19.92
C LYS A 228 -2.12 -22.57 -20.13
N ASN A 229 -2.86 -21.52 -19.82
CA ASN A 229 -4.27 -21.39 -20.22
C ASN A 229 -4.34 -21.40 -21.75
N THR A 230 -4.31 -22.59 -22.36
CA THR A 230 -4.70 -22.78 -23.74
C THR A 230 -6.21 -22.66 -23.75
N GLY A 231 -6.70 -21.44 -24.02
CA GLY A 231 -8.07 -21.25 -24.43
C GLY A 231 -8.38 -22.27 -25.52
N THR A 232 -9.37 -23.12 -25.26
CA THR A 232 -9.89 -24.12 -26.22
C THR A 232 -10.10 -23.46 -27.57
N GLN A 233 -9.18 -23.70 -28.51
CA GLN A 233 -9.49 -23.56 -29.92
C GLN A 233 -10.46 -24.68 -30.26
N LYS A 234 -11.76 -24.37 -30.28
CA LYS A 234 -12.74 -25.19 -30.97
C LYS A 234 -12.47 -25.04 -32.46
N THR A 235 -11.82 -26.05 -33.04
CA THR A 235 -11.82 -26.26 -34.49
C THR A 235 -13.20 -26.74 -34.92
N SER A 236 -13.72 -26.13 -35.99
CA SER A 236 -14.93 -26.53 -36.72
C SER A 236 -14.87 -27.96 -37.25
#